data_AF-A0A9D8VQ56-F1
#
_entry.id   AF-A0A9D8VQ56-F1
#
_cell.length_a   1.000
_cell.length_b   1.000
_cell.length_c   1.000
_cell.angle_alpha   90.00
_cell.angle_beta   90.00
_cell.angle_gamma   90.00
#
_symmetry.space_group_name_H-M   'P 1'
#
loop_
_entity.id
_entity.type
_entity.pdbx_description
1 polymer ?
#
loop_
_entity_poly.entity_id
_entity_poly.type
_entity_poly.pdbx_seq_one_letter_code
_entity_poly.pdbx_strand_id
1 'polypeptide(L)'
;MDSFFLYSAVILTAIIVVPAYRVMKGPTVFDRLVGTNAIATKTIVLICLIGYVFGRIDMFIDITLAYAILGFIGSLTIAKYFSSEKVDVRFDD
;
A
#
# COMPACT_ATOMS: atom_id res chain seq x y z
N MET A 1 -10.60 -24.75 -8.15
CA MET A 1 -9.49 -23.94 -7.59
C MET A 1 -9.95 -22.53 -7.22
N ASP A 2 -10.99 -22.02 -7.87
CA ASP A 2 -11.55 -20.68 -7.62
C ASP A 2 -12.00 -20.45 -6.18
N SER A 3 -12.56 -21.47 -5.52
CA SER A 3 -12.94 -21.38 -4.11
C SER A 3 -11.75 -21.04 -3.20
N PHE A 4 -10.56 -21.57 -3.47
CA PHE A 4 -9.35 -21.25 -2.70
C PHE A 4 -8.95 -19.77 -2.86
N PHE A 5 -8.99 -19.25 -4.08
CA PHE A 5 -8.70 -17.84 -4.37
C PHE A 5 -9.76 -16.90 -3.78
N LEU A 6 -11.02 -17.32 -3.75
CA LEU A 6 -12.10 -16.55 -3.15
C LEU A 6 -11.96 -16.50 -1.62
N TYR A 7 -11.68 -17.63 -0.97
CA TYR A 7 -11.41 -17.66 0.47
C TYR A 7 -10.17 -16.85 0.84
N SER A 8 -9.10 -16.93 0.05
CA SER A 8 -7.89 -16.14 0.31
C SER A 8 -8.13 -14.64 0.14
N ALA A 9 -8.90 -14.22 -0.86
CA ALA A 9 -9.28 -12.82 -1.03
C ALA A 9 -10.10 -12.29 0.16
N VAL A 10 -11.08 -13.05 0.66
CA VAL A 10 -11.88 -12.68 1.83
C VAL A 10 -11.01 -12.55 3.08
N ILE A 11 -10.12 -13.51 3.33
CA ILE A 11 -9.18 -13.47 4.46
C ILE A 11 -8.26 -12.25 4.33
N LEU A 12 -7.78 -11.97 3.13
CA LEU A 12 -6.88 -10.84 2.87
C LEU A 12 -7.58 -9.50 3.14
N THR A 13 -8.85 -9.36 2.76
CA THR A 13 -9.68 -8.20 3.11
C THR A 13 -9.82 -8.03 4.62
N ALA A 14 -10.05 -9.11 5.37
CA ALA A 14 -10.10 -9.06 6.83
C ALA A 14 -8.75 -8.61 7.43
N ILE A 15 -7.63 -9.09 6.87
CA ILE A 15 -6.28 -8.70 7.32
C ILE A 15 -5.98 -7.23 7.03
N ILE A 16 -6.55 -6.63 5.97
CA ILE A 16 -6.39 -5.19 5.66
C ILE A 16 -6.99 -4.28 6.74
N VAL A 17 -7.97 -4.76 7.51
CA VAL A 17 -8.59 -3.98 8.60
C VAL A 17 -7.56 -3.65 9.70
N VAL A 18 -6.59 -4.54 9.95
CA VAL A 18 -5.55 -4.35 10.97
C VAL A 18 -4.64 -3.13 10.67
N PRO A 19 -3.97 -3.03 9.51
CA PRO A 19 -3.21 -1.84 9.17
C PRO A 19 -4.12 -0.61 8.95
N ALA A 20 -5.37 -0.76 8.50
CA ALA A 20 -6.32 0.36 8.44
C ALA A 20 -6.58 0.98 9.81
N TYR A 21 -6.75 0.15 10.85
CA TYR A 21 -6.85 0.61 12.23
C TYR A 21 -5.58 1.33 12.69
N ARG A 22 -4.39 0.82 12.32
CA ARG A 22 -3.10 1.46 12.65
C ARG A 22 -2.93 2.82 11.96
N VAL A 23 -3.43 3.00 10.75
CA VAL A 23 -3.43 4.31 10.07
C VAL A 23 -4.30 5.31 10.81
N MET A 24 -5.49 4.90 11.28
CA MET A 24 -6.42 5.80 11.97
C MET A 24 -5.97 6.17 13.39
N LYS A 25 -5.49 5.18 14.17
CA LYS A 25 -5.10 5.38 15.57
C LYS A 25 -3.59 5.47 15.81
N GLY A 26 -2.79 5.54 14.76
CA GLY A 26 -1.33 5.66 14.87
C GLY A 26 -0.94 6.94 15.63
N PRO A 27 -0.17 6.85 16.73
CA PRO A 27 0.25 8.00 17.53
C PRO A 27 1.31 8.84 16.81
N THR A 28 2.18 8.21 16.01
CA THR A 28 3.23 8.88 15.24
C THR A 28 2.89 8.95 13.75
N VAL A 29 3.45 9.93 13.04
CA VAL A 29 3.29 10.03 11.58
C VAL A 29 3.94 8.84 10.87
N PHE A 30 5.05 8.34 11.41
CA PHE A 30 5.71 7.13 10.92
C PHE A 30 4.84 5.87 11.07
N ASP A 31 4.09 5.71 12.18
CA ASP A 31 3.14 4.60 12.33
C ASP A 31 2.04 4.63 11.28
N ARG A 32 1.56 5.83 10.94
CA ARG A 32 0.54 6.01 9.89
C ARG A 32 1.13 5.73 8.52
N LEU A 33 2.35 6.18 8.23
CA LEU A 33 3.06 5.91 6.98
C LEU A 33 3.26 4.41 6.75
N VAL A 34 3.78 3.70 7.76
CA VAL A 34 3.97 2.25 7.72
C VAL A 34 2.62 1.53 7.54
N GLY A 35 1.57 1.99 8.23
CA GLY A 35 0.22 1.49 8.05
C GLY A 35 -0.28 1.64 6.60
N THR A 36 -0.13 2.82 6.00
CA THR A 36 -0.57 3.08 4.62
C THR A 36 0.19 2.21 3.61
N ASN A 37 1.51 2.05 3.78
CA ASN A 37 2.30 1.16 2.91
C ASN A 37 1.89 -0.32 3.06
N ALA A 38 1.57 -0.74 4.29
CA ALA A 38 1.07 -2.07 4.57
C ALA A 38 -0.34 -2.33 3.99
N ILE A 39 -1.16 -1.29 3.80
CA ILE A 39 -2.44 -1.37 3.09
C ILE A 39 -2.18 -1.50 1.58
N ALA A 40 -1.36 -0.60 1.02
CA ALA A 40 -1.09 -0.56 -0.42
C ALA A 40 -0.62 -1.91 -0.98
N THR A 41 0.35 -2.54 -0.31
CA THR A 41 0.88 -3.87 -0.69
C THR A 41 -0.19 -4.97 -0.68
N LYS A 42 -1.12 -4.95 0.28
CA LYS A 42 -2.24 -5.92 0.33
C LYS A 42 -3.27 -5.64 -0.74
N THR A 43 -3.57 -4.36 -1.01
CA THR A 43 -4.49 -3.97 -2.08
C THR A 43 -4.01 -4.46 -3.45
N ILE A 44 -2.71 -4.36 -3.74
CA ILE A 44 -2.10 -4.88 -4.98
C ILE A 44 -2.36 -6.38 -5.13
N VAL A 45 -2.13 -7.16 -4.08
CA VAL A 45 -2.41 -8.61 -4.06
C VAL A 45 -3.89 -8.90 -4.24
N LEU A 46 -4.76 -8.08 -3.62
CA LEU A 46 -6.21 -8.23 -3.73
C LEU A 46 -6.70 -7.99 -5.17
N ILE A 47 -6.18 -6.97 -5.86
CA ILE A 47 -6.53 -6.68 -7.27
C ILE A 47 -6.12 -7.85 -8.18
N CYS A 48 -4.92 -8.40 -7.98
CA CYS A 48 -4.48 -9.61 -8.71
C CYS A 48 -5.38 -10.83 -8.46
N LEU A 49 -5.73 -11.10 -7.21
CA LEU A 49 -6.62 -12.21 -6.84
C LEU A 49 -7.99 -12.08 -7.49
N ILE A 50 -8.54 -10.86 -7.47
CA ILE A 50 -9.81 -10.52 -8.13
C ILE A 50 -9.68 -10.77 -9.64
N GLY A 51 -8.61 -10.29 -10.29
CA GLY A 51 -8.39 -10.50 -11.71
C GLY A 51 -8.34 -11.96 -12.12
N TYR A 52 -7.78 -12.82 -11.27
CA TYR A 52 -7.81 -14.27 -11.46
C TYR A 52 -9.23 -14.84 -11.35
N VAL A 53 -9.99 -14.47 -10.31
CA VAL A 53 -11.37 -14.94 -10.09
C VAL A 53 -12.31 -14.56 -11.24
N PHE A 54 -12.12 -13.37 -11.84
CA PHE A 54 -12.92 -12.92 -12.98
C PHE A 54 -12.45 -13.47 -14.34
N GLY A 55 -11.38 -14.26 -14.38
CA GLY A 55 -10.86 -14.88 -15.60
C GLY A 55 -10.33 -13.88 -16.64
N ARG A 56 -9.99 -12.65 -16.22
CA ARG A 56 -9.47 -11.59 -17.11
C ARG A 56 -8.19 -10.97 -16.54
N ILE A 57 -7.26 -11.80 -16.11
CA ILE A 57 -6.08 -11.37 -15.37
C ILE A 57 -5.26 -10.30 -16.11
N ASP A 58 -5.21 -10.36 -17.44
CA ASP A 58 -4.44 -9.43 -18.29
C ASP A 58 -4.81 -7.97 -18.03
N MET A 59 -6.11 -7.65 -17.94
CA MET A 59 -6.57 -6.27 -17.69
C MET A 59 -6.27 -5.81 -16.26
N PHE A 60 -6.34 -6.72 -15.29
CA PHE A 60 -6.11 -6.38 -13.88
C PHE A 60 -4.62 -6.23 -13.57
N ILE A 61 -3.73 -6.86 -14.34
CA ILE A 61 -2.28 -6.69 -14.20
C ILE A 61 -1.88 -5.24 -14.47
N ASP A 62 -2.43 -4.61 -15.51
CA ASP A 62 -2.15 -3.21 -15.83
C ASP A 62 -2.55 -2.27 -14.68
N ILE A 63 -3.76 -2.48 -14.13
CA ILE A 63 -4.26 -1.73 -12.96
C ILE A 63 -3.37 -1.97 -11.75
N THR A 64 -2.98 -3.22 -11.52
CA THR A 64 -2.14 -3.61 -10.39
C THR A 64 -0.77 -2.96 -10.47
N LEU A 65 -0.15 -2.96 -11.65
CA LEU A 65 1.17 -2.36 -11.87
C LEU A 65 1.12 -0.84 -11.66
N ALA A 66 0.08 -0.18 -12.16
CA ALA A 66 -0.14 1.25 -11.90
C ALA A 66 -0.29 1.55 -10.40
N TYR A 67 -1.06 0.73 -9.66
CA TYR A 67 -1.20 0.86 -8.22
C TYR A 67 0.10 0.57 -7.45
N ALA A 68 0.91 -0.37 -7.92
CA ALA A 68 2.21 -0.67 -7.33
C ALA A 68 3.17 0.52 -7.44
N ILE A 69 3.24 1.14 -8.63
CA ILE A 69 4.04 2.34 -8.85
C ILE A 69 3.51 3.51 -8.00
N LEU A 70 2.19 3.70 -7.97
CA LEU A 70 1.57 4.78 -7.19
C LEU A 70 1.84 4.64 -5.69
N GLY A 71 1.71 3.43 -5.13
CA GLY A 71 2.00 3.15 -3.73
C GLY A 71 3.48 3.38 -3.38
N PHE A 72 4.38 2.98 -4.28
CA PHE A 72 5.81 3.21 -4.13
C PHE A 72 6.16 4.71 -4.16
N ILE A 73 5.68 5.45 -5.17
CA ILE A 73 5.88 6.90 -5.28
C ILE A 73 5.34 7.60 -4.04
N GLY A 74 4.12 7.26 -3.59
CA GLY A 74 3.54 7.85 -2.38
C GLY A 74 4.42 7.70 -1.15
N SER A 75 4.98 6.50 -0.92
CA SER A 75 5.92 6.26 0.18
C SER A 75 7.22 7.07 0.03
N LEU A 76 7.76 7.16 -1.19
CA LEU A 76 9.00 7.89 -1.48
C LEU A 76 8.81 9.41 -1.31
N THR A 77 7.68 9.95 -1.74
CA THR A 77 7.34 11.38 -1.56
C THR A 77 7.31 11.73 -0.08
N ILE A 78 6.68 10.89 0.75
CA ILE A 78 6.62 11.13 2.18
C ILE A 78 8.02 11.01 2.81
N ALA A 79 8.80 10.00 2.42
CA ALA A 79 10.18 9.86 2.90
C ALA A 79 11.05 11.09 2.54
N LYS A 80 10.91 11.60 1.31
CA LYS A 80 11.61 12.81 0.85
C LYS A 80 11.18 14.06 1.62
N TYR A 81 9.89 14.20 1.90
CA TYR A 81 9.36 15.33 2.67
C TYR A 81 10.00 15.41 4.07
N PHE A 82 10.06 14.29 4.79
CA PHE A 82 10.69 14.24 6.11
C PHE A 82 12.22 14.38 6.08
N SER A 83 12.88 13.94 5.00
CA SER A 83 14.32 14.11 4.83
C SER A 83 14.69 15.56 4.56
N SER A 84 13.89 16.28 3.76
CA SER A 84 14.19 17.64 3.33
C SER A 84 14.05 18.68 4.46
N GLU A 85 13.23 18.42 5.49
CA GLU A 85 13.09 19.30 6.67
C GLU A 85 14.37 19.31 7.54
N LYS A 86 15.24 18.31 7.42
CA LYS A 86 16.50 18.23 8.18
C LYS A 86 17.71 18.86 7.46
N VAL A 87 17.53 19.43 6.28
CA VAL A 87 18.59 20.09 5.51
C VAL A 87 18.39 21.61 5.54
N ASP A 88 18.22 22.18 6.73
CA ASP A 88 18.59 23.57 6.97
C ASP A 88 20.08 23.56 7.38
N VAL A 89 20.94 23.32 6.39
CA VAL A 89 22.38 23.50 6.56
C VAL A 89 22.57 24.99 6.62
N ARG A 90 22.69 25.50 7.86
CA ARG A 90 23.20 26.83 8.14
C ARG A 90 24.56 26.94 7.47
N PHE A 91 24.58 27.56 6.30
CA PHE A 91 25.81 28.12 5.74
C PHE A 91 26.11 29.32 6.64
N ASP A 92 26.93 29.07 7.66
CA ASP A 92 27.59 30.13 8.43
C ASP A 92 28.59 30.79 7.47
N ASP A 93 28.51 32.12 7.38
CA ASP A 93 29.35 32.99 6.56
C ASP A 93 30.85 32.93 6.92
#